data_AF-A0A925ZZ12-F1
#
_entry.id   AF-A0A925ZZ12-F1
#
_cell.length_a   1.000
_cell.length_b   1.000
_cell.length_c   1.000
_cell.angle_alpha   90.00
_cell.angle_beta   90.00
_cell.angle_gamma   90.00
#
_symmetry.space_group_name_H-M   'P 1'
#
loop_
_entity.id
_entity.type
_entity.pdbx_description
1 polymer ?
#
loop_
_entity_poly.entity_id
_entity_poly.type
_entity_poly.pdbx_seq_one_letter_code
_entity_poly.pdbx_strand_id
1 'polypeptide(L)'
;PAFEYGAVETGEQLTPAELDYLSAFGKRKGVYLNEAFIALRRDGGNHVAAPVCRAASTTLVISPSNELVLPCYHLGEQKFPIAGDLIDLYHSPAVQGLAALEGRLPQCEGCTINCYMQPSFAVETSKYFWQALPSTLKYNLAKGIWKRMLTR
;
A
#
# COMPACT_ATOMS: atom_id res chain seq x y z
N PRO A 1 12.73 3.80 -8.98
CA PRO A 1 11.50 3.13 -8.50
C PRO A 1 11.88 1.81 -7.83
N ALA A 2 11.41 1.55 -6.60
CA ALA A 2 11.71 0.31 -5.87
C ALA A 2 10.75 -0.84 -6.26
N PHE A 3 10.50 -1.02 -7.57
CA PHE A 3 9.67 -2.10 -8.11
C PHE A 3 9.89 -2.26 -9.62
N GLU A 4 9.86 -3.52 -10.09
CA GLU A 4 10.14 -3.91 -11.47
C GLU A 4 8.94 -3.57 -12.36
N TYR A 5 9.18 -2.69 -13.33
CA TYR A 5 8.26 -2.44 -14.43
C TYR A 5 8.73 -3.23 -15.65
N GLY A 6 8.16 -4.41 -15.90
CA GLY A 6 8.55 -5.20 -17.07
C GLY A 6 10.06 -5.47 -17.12
N ALA A 7 10.74 -4.97 -18.15
CA ALA A 7 12.19 -5.12 -18.34
C ALA A 7 13.04 -3.96 -17.75
N VAL A 8 12.47 -3.09 -16.92
CA VAL A 8 13.21 -1.99 -16.30
C VAL A 8 14.02 -2.56 -15.13
N GLU A 9 15.35 -2.52 -15.24
CA GLU A 9 16.26 -2.84 -14.14
C GLU A 9 15.91 -1.99 -12.92
N THR A 10 15.33 -2.63 -11.92
CA THR A 10 15.21 -2.01 -10.61
C THR A 10 16.58 -2.01 -9.99
N GLY A 11 17.09 -0.81 -9.71
CA GLY A 11 18.30 -0.65 -8.92
C GLY A 11 18.19 -1.34 -7.56
N GLU A 12 19.31 -1.32 -6.86
CA GLU A 12 19.46 -1.99 -5.57
C GLU A 12 18.43 -1.53 -4.51
N GLN A 13 18.12 -2.42 -3.58
CA GLN A 13 17.36 -2.05 -2.38
C GLN A 13 18.12 -0.99 -1.58
N LEU A 14 17.39 -0.13 -0.87
CA LEU A 14 18.00 0.86 0.01
C LEU A 14 18.81 0.17 1.11
N THR A 15 20.04 0.62 1.30
CA THR A 15 20.91 0.17 2.37
C THR A 15 20.37 0.59 3.75
N PRO A 16 20.76 -0.10 4.83
CA PRO A 16 20.39 0.31 6.19
C PRO A 16 20.77 1.76 6.51
N ALA A 17 21.94 2.22 6.04
CA ALA A 17 22.40 3.59 6.24
C ALA A 17 21.50 4.62 5.52
N GLU A 18 21.01 4.31 4.32
CA GLU A 18 20.05 5.15 3.61
C GLU A 18 18.69 5.17 4.31
N LEU A 19 18.22 4.03 4.82
CA LEU A 19 16.97 3.96 5.60
C LEU A 19 17.07 4.77 6.89
N ASP A 20 18.21 4.72 7.58
CA ASP A 20 18.47 5.52 8.77
C ASP A 20 18.51 7.02 8.45
N TYR A 21 19.17 7.39 7.34
CA TYR A 21 19.15 8.76 6.84
C TYR A 21 17.73 9.23 6.54
N LEU A 22 16.92 8.44 5.85
CA LEU A 22 15.53 8.77 5.53
C LEU A 22 14.69 8.97 6.79
N SER A 23 14.77 8.04 7.76
CA SER A 23 14.06 8.17 9.05
C SER A 23 14.47 9.44 9.80
N ALA A 24 15.77 9.76 9.83
CA ALA A 24 16.25 11.01 10.42
C ALA A 24 15.74 12.25 9.65
N PHE A 25 15.74 12.20 8.31
CA PHE A 25 15.27 13.29 7.46
C PHE A 25 13.76 13.52 7.62
N GLY A 26 12.97 12.46 7.78
CA GLY A 26 11.52 12.49 8.02
C GLY A 26 11.11 13.31 9.25
N LYS A 27 12.02 13.46 10.22
CA LYS A 27 11.80 14.24 11.45
C LYS A 27 11.90 15.75 11.21
N ARG A 28 12.47 16.21 10.10
CA ARG A 28 12.61 17.65 9.78
C ARG A 28 11.24 18.32 9.59
N LYS A 29 11.20 19.63 9.83
CA LYS A 29 10.01 20.47 9.61
C LYS A 29 9.64 20.46 8.12
N GLY A 30 8.35 20.30 7.82
CA GLY A 30 7.84 20.26 6.44
C GLY A 30 8.02 18.92 5.72
N VAL A 31 8.69 17.93 6.34
CA VAL A 31 8.86 16.59 5.76
C VAL A 31 7.83 15.64 6.36
N TYR A 32 7.13 14.91 5.50
CA TYR A 32 6.31 13.77 5.87
C TYR A 32 6.99 12.50 5.39
N LEU A 33 7.26 11.60 6.33
CA LEU A 33 7.70 10.24 6.06
C LEU A 33 6.95 9.34 7.03
N ASN A 34 6.32 8.30 6.51
CA ASN A 34 5.66 7.29 7.32
C ASN A 34 6.69 6.20 7.70
N GLU A 35 6.99 6.07 9.00
CA GLU A 35 8.01 5.15 9.50
C GLU A 35 7.66 3.68 9.25
N ALA A 36 6.39 3.34 9.05
CA ALA A 36 5.99 2.00 8.65
C ALA A 36 6.60 1.59 7.30
N PHE A 37 6.85 2.53 6.39
CA PHE A 37 7.54 2.24 5.13
C PHE A 37 9.01 1.93 5.30
N ILE A 38 9.65 2.55 6.28
CA ILE A 38 11.04 2.28 6.62
C ILE A 38 11.14 0.91 7.27
N ALA A 39 10.23 0.61 8.21
CA ALA A 39 10.14 -0.70 8.84
C ALA A 39 9.88 -1.81 7.81
N LEU A 40 8.89 -1.65 6.93
CA LEU A 40 8.57 -2.63 5.89
C LEU A 40 9.81 -2.95 5.04
N ARG A 41 10.60 -1.94 4.67
CA ARG A 41 11.85 -2.13 3.91
C ARG A 41 12.93 -2.85 4.72
N ARG A 42 13.09 -2.51 6.01
CA ARG A 42 14.01 -3.24 6.91
C ARG A 42 13.62 -4.70 7.10
N ASP A 43 12.32 -4.98 7.08
CA ASP A 43 11.78 -6.33 7.17
C ASP A 43 11.92 -7.13 5.85
N GLY A 44 12.38 -6.49 4.78
CA GLY A 44 12.53 -7.11 3.46
C GLY A 44 11.29 -7.01 2.57
N GLY A 45 10.23 -6.34 3.02
CA GLY A 45 8.99 -6.11 2.29
C GLY A 45 7.79 -6.87 2.85
N ASN A 46 6.77 -7.04 2.02
CA ASN A 46 5.63 -7.89 2.35
C ASN A 46 6.03 -9.37 2.36
N HIS A 47 5.54 -10.15 3.31
CA HIS A 47 5.76 -11.60 3.37
C HIS A 47 4.47 -12.36 3.07
N VAL A 48 4.49 -13.28 2.11
CA VAL A 48 3.28 -14.03 1.70
C VAL A 48 2.71 -14.92 2.80
N ALA A 49 3.57 -15.39 3.72
CA ALA A 49 3.15 -16.18 4.87
C ALA A 49 2.40 -15.34 5.92
N ALA A 50 2.74 -14.06 6.05
CA ALA A 50 2.16 -13.12 6.99
C ALA A 50 1.95 -11.74 6.31
N PRO A 51 1.03 -11.65 5.34
CA PRO A 51 0.89 -10.47 4.50
C PRO A 51 0.36 -9.30 5.30
N VAL A 52 0.87 -8.11 5.01
CA VAL A 52 0.31 -6.84 5.47
C VAL A 52 -0.45 -6.14 4.35
N CYS A 53 -0.21 -6.50 3.09
CA CYS A 53 -0.86 -5.85 1.97
C CYS A 53 -2.37 -6.15 1.94
N ARG A 54 -3.17 -5.08 1.94
CA ARG A 54 -4.63 -5.06 1.82
C ARG A 54 -5.09 -4.32 0.56
N ALA A 55 -4.36 -4.52 -0.54
CA ALA A 55 -4.56 -3.75 -1.77
C ALA A 55 -5.96 -3.91 -2.36
N ALA A 56 -6.48 -5.15 -2.42
CA ALA A 56 -7.75 -5.46 -3.05
C ALA A 56 -8.94 -5.16 -2.12
N SER A 57 -8.75 -5.25 -0.80
CA SER A 57 -9.80 -4.95 0.19
C SER A 57 -9.90 -3.48 0.56
N THR A 58 -8.86 -2.66 0.34
CA THR A 58 -8.87 -1.22 0.66
C THR A 58 -9.01 -0.31 -0.56
N THR A 59 -8.70 -0.80 -1.75
CA THR A 59 -8.62 0.02 -2.96
C THR A 59 -9.16 -0.72 -4.18
N LEU A 60 -9.93 -0.02 -5.01
CA LEU A 60 -10.33 -0.51 -6.32
C LEU A 60 -9.43 0.09 -7.40
N VAL A 61 -9.03 -0.73 -8.37
CA VAL A 61 -8.25 -0.29 -9.53
C VAL A 61 -9.11 -0.44 -10.77
N ILE A 62 -9.45 0.68 -11.40
CA ILE A 62 -10.23 0.71 -12.62
C ILE A 62 -9.31 1.14 -13.77
N SER A 63 -9.17 0.29 -14.78
CA SER A 63 -8.38 0.59 -15.97
C SER A 63 -9.09 1.60 -16.88
N PRO A 64 -8.36 2.31 -17.77
CA PRO A 64 -8.96 3.15 -18.80
C PRO A 64 -9.93 2.40 -19.74
N SER A 65 -9.83 1.07 -19.81
CA SER A 65 -10.70 0.19 -20.60
C SER A 65 -11.97 -0.24 -19.84
N ASN A 66 -12.29 0.38 -18.71
CA ASN A 66 -13.44 0.05 -17.86
C ASN A 66 -13.38 -1.38 -17.30
N GLU A 67 -12.19 -1.78 -16.82
CA GLU A 67 -11.95 -3.09 -16.21
C GLU A 67 -11.51 -2.93 -14.75
N LEU A 68 -12.02 -3.78 -13.86
CA LEU A 68 -11.53 -3.94 -12.51
C LEU A 68 -10.26 -4.79 -12.53
N VAL A 69 -9.15 -4.26 -12.02
CA VAL A 69 -7.83 -4.90 -12.03
C VAL A 69 -7.49 -5.40 -10.63
N LEU A 70 -7.10 -6.67 -10.49
CA LEU A 70 -6.78 -7.30 -9.21
C LEU A 70 -5.42 -8.03 -9.20
N PRO A 71 -4.82 -8.22 -8.00
CA PRO A 71 -5.25 -7.65 -6.71
C PRO A 71 -4.83 -6.18 -6.56
N CYS A 72 -3.99 -5.68 -7.45
CA CYS A 72 -3.48 -4.32 -7.42
C CYS A 72 -3.02 -3.92 -8.83
N TYR A 73 -2.86 -2.62 -9.09
CA TYR A 73 -2.41 -2.12 -10.41
C TYR A 73 -1.02 -2.64 -10.80
N HIS A 74 -0.12 -2.82 -9.81
CA HIS A 74 1.27 -3.16 -10.08
C HIS A 74 1.46 -4.62 -10.50
N LEU A 75 0.67 -5.54 -9.92
CA LEU A 75 0.70 -6.95 -10.33
C LEU A 75 -0.27 -7.21 -11.48
N GLY A 76 -1.51 -6.73 -11.37
CA GLY A 76 -2.50 -6.83 -12.43
C GLY A 76 -2.78 -8.26 -12.91
N GLU A 77 -2.73 -9.23 -11.99
CA GLU A 77 -2.91 -10.68 -12.24
C GLU A 77 -4.13 -10.98 -13.12
N GLN A 78 -5.27 -10.34 -12.83
CA GLN A 78 -6.48 -10.48 -13.65
C GLN A 78 -7.22 -9.15 -13.81
N LYS A 79 -7.98 -9.07 -14.91
CA LYS A 79 -8.84 -7.94 -15.27
C LYS A 79 -10.25 -8.44 -15.54
N PHE A 80 -11.24 -7.73 -15.00
CA PHE A 80 -12.64 -8.07 -15.14
C PHE A 80 -13.40 -6.90 -15.76
N PRO A 81 -14.09 -7.06 -16.90
CA PRO A 81 -14.89 -6.00 -17.49
C PRO A 81 -15.99 -5.54 -16.51
N ILE A 82 -16.06 -4.24 -16.23
CA ILE A 82 -17.05 -3.69 -15.28
C ILE A 82 -18.45 -3.68 -15.89
N ALA A 83 -18.56 -3.35 -17.19
CA ALA A 83 -19.83 -3.34 -17.93
C ALA A 83 -20.98 -2.55 -17.27
N GLY A 84 -20.67 -1.55 -16.43
CA GLY A 84 -21.66 -0.76 -15.69
C GLY A 84 -22.15 -1.38 -14.38
N ASP A 85 -21.60 -2.53 -13.97
CA ASP A 85 -22.06 -3.31 -12.82
C ASP A 85 -20.92 -3.62 -11.83
N LEU A 86 -20.25 -2.57 -11.36
CA LEU A 86 -19.07 -2.69 -10.49
C LEU A 86 -19.39 -3.39 -9.16
N ILE A 87 -20.58 -3.17 -8.60
CA ILE A 87 -20.94 -3.68 -7.28
C ILE A 87 -21.10 -5.20 -7.34
N ASP A 88 -21.90 -5.71 -8.29
CA ASP A 88 -22.12 -7.15 -8.39
C ASP A 88 -20.84 -7.85 -8.88
N LEU A 89 -20.09 -7.21 -9.79
CA LEU A 89 -18.77 -7.71 -10.18
C LEU A 89 -17.83 -7.83 -8.98
N TYR A 90 -17.73 -6.79 -8.15
CA TYR A 90 -16.84 -6.80 -6.99
C TYR A 90 -17.21 -7.92 -6.01
N HIS A 91 -18.49 -8.15 -5.78
CA HIS A 91 -18.97 -9.24 -4.91
C HIS A 91 -18.97 -10.63 -5.56
N SER A 92 -18.65 -10.74 -6.85
CA SER A 92 -18.61 -12.02 -7.54
C SER A 92 -17.59 -12.98 -6.92
N PRO A 93 -17.83 -14.31 -6.96
CA PRO A 93 -16.90 -15.29 -6.39
C PRO A 93 -15.50 -15.23 -6.99
N ALA A 94 -15.38 -14.92 -8.28
CA ALA A 94 -14.09 -14.83 -8.96
C ALA A 94 -13.26 -13.64 -8.44
N VAL A 95 -13.88 -12.46 -8.32
CA VAL A 95 -13.21 -11.26 -7.82
C VAL A 95 -12.87 -11.41 -6.34
N GLN A 96 -13.81 -11.87 -5.51
CA GLN A 96 -13.56 -12.06 -4.08
C GLN A 96 -12.54 -13.17 -3.82
N GLY A 97 -12.53 -14.23 -4.64
CA GLY A 97 -11.51 -15.28 -4.56
C GLY A 97 -10.10 -14.74 -4.81
N LEU A 98 -9.92 -13.86 -5.80
CA LEU A 98 -8.63 -13.23 -6.06
C LEU A 98 -8.28 -12.15 -5.03
N ALA A 99 -9.27 -11.38 -4.55
CA ALA A 99 -9.06 -10.38 -3.51
C ALA A 99 -8.57 -11.01 -2.19
N ALA A 100 -9.08 -12.19 -1.83
CA ALA A 100 -8.61 -12.95 -0.67
C ALA A 100 -7.14 -13.39 -0.75
N LEU A 101 -6.54 -13.39 -1.95
CA LEU A 101 -5.12 -13.68 -2.17
C LEU A 101 -4.22 -12.43 -2.11
N GLU A 102 -4.76 -11.26 -1.77
CA GLU A 102 -3.98 -10.03 -1.62
C GLU A 102 -2.78 -10.22 -0.69
N GLY A 103 -1.61 -9.78 -1.13
CA GLY A 103 -0.35 -9.93 -0.39
C GLY A 103 0.16 -11.37 -0.27
N ARG A 104 -0.56 -12.39 -0.76
CA ARG A 104 -0.21 -13.82 -0.62
C ARG A 104 0.28 -14.47 -1.91
N LEU A 105 0.12 -13.82 -3.06
CA LEU A 105 0.65 -14.31 -4.33
C LEU A 105 2.19 -14.30 -4.30
N PRO A 106 2.89 -15.22 -4.98
CA PRO A 106 4.36 -15.29 -4.97
C PRO A 106 5.05 -13.96 -5.30
N GLN A 107 4.49 -13.18 -6.22
CA GLN A 107 4.99 -11.87 -6.65
C GLN A 107 4.81 -10.77 -5.59
N CYS A 108 4.05 -11.04 -4.52
CA CYS A 108 3.89 -10.12 -3.39
C CYS A 108 5.03 -10.24 -2.38
N GLU A 109 5.85 -11.28 -2.44
CA GLU A 109 7.01 -11.42 -1.55
C GLU A 109 8.00 -10.28 -1.80
N GLY A 110 8.43 -9.64 -0.72
CA GLY A 110 9.34 -8.51 -0.77
C GLY A 110 8.75 -7.21 -1.34
N CYS A 111 7.45 -7.16 -1.61
CA CYS A 111 6.83 -5.96 -2.16
C CYS A 111 6.88 -4.78 -1.17
N THR A 112 7.36 -3.62 -1.63
CA THR A 112 7.48 -2.38 -0.82
C THR A 112 6.69 -1.19 -1.39
N ILE A 113 5.69 -1.48 -2.22
CA ILE A 113 4.93 -0.48 -2.98
C ILE A 113 4.06 0.37 -2.07
N ASN A 114 4.31 1.68 -2.07
CA ASN A 114 3.70 2.57 -1.10
C ASN A 114 2.19 2.78 -1.29
N CYS A 115 1.71 2.79 -2.53
CA CYS A 115 0.33 3.18 -2.88
C CYS A 115 -0.74 2.37 -2.14
N TYR A 116 -0.51 1.07 -1.94
CA TYR A 116 -1.46 0.18 -1.28
C TYR A 116 -1.08 -0.14 0.16
N MET A 117 0.20 -0.04 0.49
CA MET A 117 0.67 -0.28 1.85
C MET A 117 0.20 0.81 2.83
N GLN A 118 0.14 2.07 2.41
CA GLN A 118 -0.37 3.14 3.29
C GLN A 118 -1.82 2.89 3.77
N PRO A 119 -2.81 2.60 2.90
CA PRO A 119 -4.14 2.23 3.38
C PRO A 119 -4.14 0.91 4.15
N SER A 120 -3.29 -0.05 3.78
CA SER A 120 -3.16 -1.31 4.53
C SER A 120 -2.74 -1.09 5.99
N PHE A 121 -1.77 -0.20 6.22
CA PHE A 121 -1.34 0.19 7.57
C PHE A 121 -2.42 0.91 8.37
N ALA A 122 -3.49 1.40 7.73
CA ALA A 122 -4.58 2.11 8.41
C ALA A 122 -5.75 1.20 8.79
N VAL A 123 -5.94 0.07 8.08
CA VAL A 123 -7.10 -0.82 8.27
C VAL A 123 -6.78 -2.11 9.02
N GLU A 124 -5.50 -2.47 9.12
CA GLU A 124 -5.06 -3.70 9.80
C GLU A 124 -4.18 -3.37 11.00
N THR A 125 -4.58 -3.82 12.19
CA THR A 125 -3.80 -3.66 13.42
C THR A 125 -2.56 -4.55 13.40
N SER A 126 -1.47 -4.01 12.85
CA SER A 126 -0.16 -4.65 12.71
C SER A 126 0.94 -3.80 13.36
N LYS A 127 2.19 -4.28 13.40
CA LYS A 127 3.34 -3.44 13.80
C LYS A 127 3.43 -2.16 12.95
N TYR A 128 3.07 -2.26 11.68
CA TYR A 128 3.12 -1.17 10.71
C TYR A 128 2.03 -0.11 10.97
N PHE A 129 0.85 -0.51 11.47
CA PHE A 129 -0.18 0.42 11.93
C PHE A 129 0.37 1.35 13.02
N TRP A 130 1.00 0.77 14.03
CA TRP A 130 1.57 1.54 15.14
C TRP A 130 2.76 2.41 14.70
N GLN A 131 3.56 1.95 13.75
CA GLN A 131 4.66 2.73 13.18
C GLN A 131 4.18 3.85 12.25
N ALA A 132 3.03 3.70 11.60
CA ALA A 132 2.44 4.74 10.75
C ALA A 132 1.78 5.86 11.54
N LEU A 133 1.34 5.57 12.76
CA LEU A 133 0.55 6.48 13.58
C LEU A 133 1.25 7.82 13.88
N PRO A 134 2.52 7.89 14.33
CA PRO A 134 3.17 9.16 14.66
C PRO A 134 3.23 10.13 13.47
N SER A 135 3.62 9.62 12.30
CA SER A 135 3.70 10.41 11.07
C SER A 135 2.32 10.89 10.62
N THR A 136 1.31 10.02 10.74
CA THR A 136 -0.08 10.34 10.42
C THR A 136 -0.64 11.45 11.33
N LEU A 137 -0.36 11.38 12.63
CA LEU A 137 -0.74 12.42 13.59
C LEU A 137 -0.02 13.75 13.30
N LYS A 138 1.30 13.70 13.07
CA LYS A 138 2.11 14.87 12.66
C LYS A 138 1.49 15.55 11.43
N TYR A 139 1.13 14.76 10.41
CA TYR A 139 0.53 15.27 9.18
C TYR A 139 -0.84 15.90 9.42
N ASN A 140 -1.73 15.21 10.15
CA ASN A 140 -3.06 15.71 10.45
C ASN A 140 -3.03 17.02 11.26
N LEU A 141 -2.13 17.12 12.24
CA LEU A 141 -1.91 18.34 13.01
C LEU A 141 -1.42 19.49 12.11
N ALA A 142 -0.40 19.24 11.29
CA ALA A 142 0.18 20.23 10.39
C ALA A 142 -0.81 20.74 9.33
N LYS A 143 -1.67 19.87 8.81
CA LYS A 143 -2.70 20.23 7.81
C LYS A 143 -3.99 20.76 8.43
N GLY A 144 -4.15 20.67 9.76
CA GLY A 144 -5.35 21.14 10.44
C GLY A 144 -6.62 20.34 10.12
N ILE A 145 -6.49 19.11 9.61
CA ILE A 145 -7.62 18.27 9.17
C ILE A 145 -8.55 17.94 10.34
N TRP A 146 -7.98 17.78 11.54
CA TRP A 146 -8.71 17.54 12.79
C TRP A 146 -9.79 18.59 13.09
N LYS A 147 -9.63 19.84 12.61
CA LYS A 147 -10.63 20.89 12.79
C LYS A 147 -11.97 20.50 12.16
N ARG A 148 -11.92 19.84 10.99
CA ARG A 148 -13.11 19.35 10.28
C ARG A 148 -13.83 18.22 11.02
N MET A 149 -13.15 17.52 11.93
CA MET A 149 -13.78 16.48 12.75
C MET A 149 -14.53 17.06 13.96
N LEU A 150 -14.15 18.26 14.41
CA LEU A 150 -14.77 18.96 15.53
C LEU A 150 -15.90 19.90 15.10
N THR A 151 -15.84 20.41 13.87
CA THR A 151 -16.92 21.17 13.26
C THR A 151 -17.80 20.20 12.45
N ARG A 152 -18.84 19.67 13.09
CA ARG A 152 -19.97 19.08 12.35
C ARG A 152 -20.81 20.18 11.74
#